data_AF-A0A2A4B6Q5-F1
#
_entry.id   AF-A0A2A4B6Q5-F1
#
_cell.length_a   1.000
_cell.length_b   1.000
_cell.length_c   1.000
_cell.angle_alpha   90.00
_cell.angle_beta   90.00
_cell.angle_gamma   90.00
#
_symmetry.space_group_name_H-M   'P 1'
#
loop_
_entity.id
_entity.type
_entity.pdbx_description
1 polymer ?
#
loop_
_entity_poly.entity_id
_entity_poly.type
_entity_poly.pdbx_seq_one_letter_code
_entity_poly.pdbx_strand_id
1 'polypeptide(L)'
;MSIAAFASLSVVGPGLLTLGIWTLVRRQWYDGVPLAEVLIDRAAGIEPPQRTASDRAFARFHAWASVVFGSFFTLCLCAVLFSSFSE
;
A
#
# COMPACT_ATOMS: atom_id res chain seq x y z
N MET A 1 -15.63 -14.73 -14.66
CA MET A 1 -14.84 -14.28 -13.48
C MET A 1 -15.72 -14.36 -12.24
N SER A 2 -15.21 -14.80 -11.09
CA SER A 2 -16.05 -14.85 -9.87
C SER A 2 -16.28 -13.44 -9.31
N ILE A 3 -17.45 -13.21 -8.69
CA ILE A 3 -17.79 -11.92 -8.05
C ILE A 3 -16.73 -11.53 -7.03
N ALA A 4 -16.21 -12.50 -6.27
CA ALA A 4 -15.15 -12.29 -5.29
C ALA A 4 -13.84 -11.79 -5.93
N ALA A 5 -13.44 -12.32 -7.10
CA ALA A 5 -12.23 -11.88 -7.80
C ALA A 5 -12.40 -10.44 -8.33
N PHE A 6 -13.57 -10.10 -8.85
CA PHE A 6 -13.87 -8.75 -9.32
C PHE A 6 -13.87 -7.72 -8.18
N ALA A 7 -14.52 -8.05 -7.05
CA ALA A 7 -14.54 -7.21 -5.86
C ALA A 7 -13.12 -7.00 -5.30
N SER A 8 -12.32 -8.07 -5.27
CA SER A 8 -10.91 -8.01 -4.86
C SER A 8 -10.11 -7.07 -5.76
N LEU A 9 -10.22 -7.20 -7.09
CA LEU A 9 -9.51 -6.34 -8.04
C LEU A 9 -9.93 -4.87 -7.93
N SER A 10 -11.23 -4.62 -7.71
CA SER A 10 -11.81 -3.28 -7.60
C SER A 10 -11.31 -2.51 -6.38
N VAL A 11 -11.01 -3.20 -5.28
CA VAL A 11 -10.55 -2.57 -4.04
C VAL A 11 -9.03 -2.62 -3.91
N VAL A 12 -8.42 -3.77 -4.18
CA VAL A 12 -6.99 -4.01 -3.92
C VAL A 12 -6.10 -3.24 -4.89
N GLY A 13 -6.41 -3.24 -6.19
CA GLY A 13 -5.58 -2.54 -7.18
C GLY A 13 -5.53 -1.03 -6.95
N PRO A 14 -6.68 -0.32 -7.04
CA PRO A 14 -6.75 1.11 -6.78
C PRO A 14 -6.32 1.48 -5.35
N GLY A 15 -6.66 0.66 -4.37
CA GLY A 15 -6.27 0.87 -2.97
C GLY A 15 -4.76 0.82 -2.75
N LEU A 16 -4.09 -0.24 -3.22
CA LEU A 16 -2.63 -0.35 -3.13
C LEU A 16 -1.92 0.75 -3.90
N LEU A 17 -2.42 1.11 -5.08
CA LEU A 17 -1.85 2.16 -5.90
C LEU A 17 -1.93 3.52 -5.20
N THR A 18 -3.11 3.86 -4.69
CA THR A 18 -3.35 5.13 -3.99
C THR A 18 -2.52 5.22 -2.73
N LEU A 19 -2.48 4.15 -1.91
CA LEU A 19 -1.66 4.09 -0.71
C LEU A 19 -0.17 4.22 -1.03
N GLY A 20 0.34 3.48 -2.02
CA GLY A 20 1.75 3.55 -2.42
C GLY A 20 2.16 4.96 -2.86
N ILE A 21 1.36 5.59 -3.74
CA ILE A 21 1.59 6.96 -4.19
C ILE A 21 1.54 7.93 -3.02
N TRP A 22 0.52 7.83 -2.17
CA TRP A 22 0.34 8.71 -1.02
C TRP A 22 1.50 8.63 -0.04
N THR A 23 1.94 7.41 0.29
CA THR A 23 3.10 7.16 1.17
C THR A 23 4.39 7.77 0.59
N LEU A 24 4.60 7.67 -0.73
CA LEU A 24 5.75 8.28 -1.40
C LEU A 24 5.69 9.81 -1.38
N VAL A 25 4.54 10.38 -1.76
CA VAL A 25 4.32 11.85 -1.83
C VAL A 25 4.45 12.49 -0.46
N ARG A 26 3.81 11.92 0.57
CA ARG A 26 3.87 12.46 1.94
C ARG A 26 5.12 12.05 2.71
N ARG A 27 6.04 11.32 2.08
CA ARG A 27 7.28 10.83 2.69
C ARG A 27 7.05 10.13 4.03
N GLN A 28 5.93 9.43 4.19
CA GLN A 28 5.63 8.69 5.42
C GLN A 28 6.67 7.58 5.68
N TRP A 29 7.39 7.15 4.65
CA TRP A 29 8.54 6.26 4.76
C TRP A 29 9.74 6.88 5.50
N TYR A 30 9.80 8.21 5.63
CA TYR A 30 10.88 8.95 6.30
C TYR A 30 10.56 9.25 7.77
N ASP A 31 9.36 9.79 8.04
CA ASP A 31 8.97 10.31 9.37
C ASP A 31 7.94 9.46 10.12
N GLY A 32 7.32 8.47 9.47
CA GLY A 32 6.26 7.67 10.06
C GLY A 32 6.81 6.48 10.84
N VAL A 33 6.76 6.54 12.18
CA VAL A 33 6.62 5.32 12.98
C VAL A 33 5.18 4.83 12.76
N PRO A 34 4.96 3.57 12.34
CA PRO A 34 3.63 3.01 12.23
C PRO A 34 2.85 3.28 13.52
N LEU A 35 1.65 3.84 13.42
CA LEU A 35 0.82 4.17 14.58
C LEU A 35 0.67 2.96 15.52
N ALA A 36 0.60 1.75 14.95
CA ALA A 36 0.54 0.50 15.68
C ALA A 36 1.79 0.24 16.54
N GLU A 37 3.00 0.45 16.00
CA GLU A 37 4.26 0.34 16.74
C GLU A 37 4.30 1.35 17.88
N VAL A 38 3.94 2.62 17.61
CA VAL A 38 3.86 3.66 18.65
C VAL A 38 2.89 3.26 19.76
N LEU A 39 1.73 2.69 19.41
CA LEU A 39 0.72 2.28 20.37
C LEU A 39 1.19 1.09 21.22
N ILE A 40 1.86 0.11 20.61
CA ILE A 40 2.40 -1.06 21.31
C ILE A 40 3.52 -0.63 22.26
N ASP A 41 4.48 0.17 21.78
CA ASP A 41 5.61 0.64 22.57
C ASP A 41 5.13 1.51 23.75
N ARG A 42 4.16 2.41 23.49
CA ARG A 42 3.54 3.20 24.57
C ARG A 42 2.76 2.35 25.56
N ALA A 43 2.06 1.31 25.11
CA ALA A 43 1.37 0.37 26.01
C ALA A 43 2.37 -0.43 26.86
N ALA A 44 3.57 -0.68 26.34
CA ALA A 44 4.67 -1.32 27.05
C ALA A 44 5.50 -0.35 27.93
N GLY A 45 5.22 0.97 27.89
CA GLY A 45 5.97 1.99 28.63
C GLY A 45 7.36 2.29 28.06
N ILE A 46 7.62 1.92 26.80
CA ILE A 46 8.90 2.10 26.11
C ILE A 46 8.79 3.28 25.14
N GLU A 47 9.83 4.12 25.07
CA GLU A 47 9.93 5.11 24.00
C GLU A 47 10.30 4.41 22.68
N PRO A 48 9.54 4.62 21.59
CA PRO A 48 9.79 3.94 20.33
C PRO A 48 11.20 4.28 19.81
N PRO A 49 11.99 3.28 19.39
CA PRO A 49 13.36 3.50 18.94
C PRO A 49 13.39 4.38 17.68
N GLN A 50 14.46 5.17 17.53
CA GLN A 50 14.66 5.97 16.32
C GLN A 50 14.84 5.05 15.11
N ARG A 51 14.14 5.35 14.01
CA ARG A 51 14.20 4.56 12.78
C ARG A 51 15.62 4.49 12.22
N THR A 52 16.09 3.28 11.94
CA THR A 52 17.38 3.07 11.30
C THR A 52 17.33 3.44 9.82
N ALA A 53 18.49 3.55 9.17
CA ALA A 53 18.55 3.77 7.72
C ALA A 53 17.93 2.59 6.94
N SER A 54 18.05 1.36 7.44
CA SER A 54 17.45 0.16 6.87
C SER A 54 15.92 0.19 6.91
N ASP A 55 15.32 0.63 8.01
CA ASP A 55 13.86 0.66 8.14
C ASP A 55 13.23 1.66 7.15
N ARG A 56 13.91 2.80 6.95
CA ARG A 56 13.51 3.80 5.95
C ARG A 56 13.63 3.27 4.53
N ALA A 57 14.71 2.54 4.24
CA ALA A 57 14.91 1.91 2.93
C ALA A 57 13.84 0.83 2.65
N PHE A 58 13.54 -0.01 3.64
CA PHE A 58 12.51 -1.04 3.54
C PHE A 58 11.12 -0.43 3.36
N ALA A 59 10.74 0.59 4.14
CA ALA A 59 9.46 1.27 3.99
C ALA A 59 9.30 1.94 2.61
N ARG A 60 10.38 2.53 2.08
CA ARG A 60 10.40 3.10 0.74
C ARG A 60 10.26 2.02 -0.33
N PHE A 61 10.96 0.90 -0.20
CA PHE A 61 10.81 -0.25 -1.09
C PHE A 61 9.37 -0.77 -1.08
N HIS A 62 8.77 -0.91 0.09
CA HIS A 62 7.40 -1.39 0.24
C HIS A 62 6.39 -0.46 -0.42
N ALA A 63 6.56 0.87 -0.27
CA ALA A 63 5.70 1.84 -0.93
C ALA A 63 5.80 1.75 -2.47
N TRP A 64 7.01 1.59 -3.01
CA TRP A 64 7.21 1.36 -4.45
C TRP A 64 6.60 0.04 -4.92
N ALA A 65 6.77 -1.04 -4.15
CA ALA A 65 6.15 -2.32 -4.46
C ALA A 65 4.61 -2.20 -4.51
N SER A 66 4.00 -1.48 -3.56
CA SER A 66 2.56 -1.20 -3.57
C SER A 66 2.12 -0.42 -4.82
N VAL A 67 2.92 0.55 -5.28
CA VAL A 67 2.63 1.25 -6.55
C VAL A 67 2.70 0.30 -7.74
N VAL A 68 3.72 -0.54 -7.83
CA VAL A 68 3.91 -1.48 -8.95
C VAL A 68 2.77 -2.51 -8.99
N PHE A 69 2.50 -3.17 -7.87
CA PHE A 69 1.42 -4.16 -7.79
C PHE A 69 0.05 -3.51 -7.97
N GLY A 70 -0.19 -2.35 -7.35
CA GLY A 70 -1.43 -1.59 -7.51
C GLY A 70 -1.68 -1.22 -8.96
N SER A 71 -0.66 -0.70 -9.66
CA SER A 71 -0.75 -0.36 -11.10
C SER A 71 -1.11 -1.59 -11.93
N PHE A 72 -0.43 -2.72 -11.70
CA PHE A 72 -0.70 -3.97 -12.40
C PHE A 72 -2.16 -4.43 -12.21
N PHE A 73 -2.64 -4.51 -10.96
CA PHE A 73 -4.00 -4.93 -10.67
C PHE A 73 -5.05 -3.96 -11.21
N THR A 74 -4.80 -2.65 -11.16
CA THR A 74 -5.68 -1.64 -11.76
C THR A 74 -5.75 -1.80 -13.28
N LEU A 75 -4.64 -2.05 -13.96
CA LEU A 75 -4.63 -2.31 -15.40
C LEU A 75 -5.41 -3.58 -15.76
N CYS A 76 -5.23 -4.66 -14.97
CA CYS A 76 -6.03 -5.88 -15.14
C CYS A 76 -7.53 -5.60 -14.96
N LEU A 77 -7.91 -4.82 -13.95
CA LEU A 77 -9.31 -4.41 -13.73
C LEU A 77 -9.85 -3.64 -14.94
N CYS A 78 -9.11 -2.66 -15.46
CA CYS A 78 -9.50 -1.92 -16.64
C CYS A 78 -9.69 -2.84 -17.86
N ALA A 79 -8.77 -3.77 -18.09
CA ALA A 79 -8.87 -4.72 -19.19
C ALA A 79 -10.13 -5.58 -19.09
N VAL A 80 -10.48 -6.05 -17.88
CA VAL A 80 -11.71 -6.83 -17.70
C VAL A 80 -12.95 -5.96 -17.90
N LEU A 81 -12.99 -4.73 -17.36
CA LEU A 81 -14.10 -3.81 -17.58
C LEU A 81 -14.32 -3.55 -19.08
N PHE A 82 -13.25 -3.25 -19.83
CA PHE A 82 -13.35 -3.05 -21.28
C PHE A 82 -13.88 -4.29 -22.01
N SER A 83 -13.37 -5.48 -21.67
CA SER A 83 -13.84 -6.74 -22.26
C SER A 83 -15.33 -6.98 -21.97
N SER A 84 -15.80 -6.67 -20.76
CA SER A 84 -17.20 -6.86 -20.36
C SER A 84 -18.16 -5.82 -20.94
N PHE A 85 -17.68 -4.64 -21.34
CA PHE A 85 -18.49 -3.64 -22.04
C PHE A 85 -18.46 -3.78 -23.56
N SER A 86 -17.48 -4.51 -24.10
CA SER A 86 -17.39 -4.81 -25.54
C SER A 86 -18.21 -6.02 -25.98
N GLU A 87 -18.66 -6.83 -25.02
CA GLU A 87 -19.66 -7.89 -25.21
C GLU A 87 -21.08 -7.33 -25.05
#